data_AF-A0A1Q4ZBE7-F1
#
_entry.id   AF-A0A1Q4ZBE7-F1
#
_cell.length_a   1.000
_cell.length_b   1.000
_cell.length_c   1.000
_cell.angle_alpha   90.00
_cell.angle_beta   90.00
_cell.angle_gamma   90.00
#
_symmetry.space_group_name_H-M   'P 1'
#
loop_
_entity.id
_entity.type
_entity.pdbx_description
1 polymer ?
#
loop_
_entity_poly.entity_id
_entity_poly.type
_entity_poly.pdbx_seq_one_letter_code
_entity_poly.pdbx_strand_id
1 'polypeptide(L)'
;MRAGEARLAIDCGSASTTAVVAWPDGRWLSLMFDGEPALPSAVLLGGDGNVLTGHQAWHAAATDPQRFIPAPRQSPEQRLTVAGSDVDPLDLVAATLRRVAGEAQRVVGSVVEDVRLVVPAGWGPRRRTWMRHAAHRAGLPQPRLIEAPVAVAGHLVAAGVQLPVGSFIVVCDVGAGAEVSVLRRGPAGFEVLATLADPSAGGNAIDEALATMLANGSPPDEGQRWPLLASVGAAKQALADRVAVTVPLPQGSAVVLNTGLLEQAAHPVLHRVAQLTTETIAAAEINTTDLAGVYCVGGAARMPLLEKALTETASVTPTLVPDPATAAVRGAADAGAADAAAVGPPVEVPVPPVRRAVAIAVPGLASLALIWQYFLTAEYNNGSRILRGYHYWVLLNWGELAMAAVLALLACLAAGTVLGSLIAVHSPTPDVRSEGGKVSVGILAAVSLGVAVAGLYAVVASQYFRLPMGGFLRWALWPITPIVLMAVAVAVVAARQWRAPHGGWPALLTVPTGSVITATAGMLLIQYSLTATRWPHLELWIDIAGRLGGLLLGVGVVMALVTPLAFRLILATPLALIAAAIVSWQASGVLAVFYAIAVAVWWAARLWTRIVRPATPTPSQQAQVAMRAVDSPPHGGG
;
A
#
# COMPACT_ATOMS: atom_id res chain seq x y z
N MET A 1 -32.39 -18.71 -2.29
CA MET A 1 -32.30 -19.76 -1.26
C MET A 1 -33.68 -20.32 -1.07
N ARG A 2 -33.84 -21.64 -1.01
CA ARG A 2 -35.12 -22.26 -0.66
C ARG A 2 -35.34 -22.13 0.85
N ALA A 3 -36.59 -22.07 1.30
CA ALA A 3 -36.93 -22.12 2.72
C ALA A 3 -36.38 -23.45 3.31
N GLY A 4 -35.40 -23.37 4.21
CA GLY A 4 -34.75 -24.51 4.86
C GLY A 4 -33.24 -24.65 4.63
N GLU A 5 -32.63 -23.91 3.70
CA GLU A 5 -31.17 -24.00 3.44
C GLU A 5 -30.37 -23.16 4.44
N ALA A 6 -29.65 -23.84 5.34
CA ALA A 6 -28.67 -23.22 6.22
C ALA A 6 -27.41 -22.82 5.45
N ARG A 7 -26.65 -21.87 6.01
CA ARG A 7 -25.36 -21.41 5.50
C ARG A 7 -24.30 -21.55 6.57
N LEU A 8 -23.13 -22.05 6.21
CA LEU A 8 -21.99 -22.21 7.08
C LEU A 8 -20.94 -21.14 6.75
N ALA A 9 -20.66 -20.23 7.67
CA ALA A 9 -19.53 -19.33 7.58
C ALA A 9 -18.42 -19.79 8.51
N ILE A 10 -17.18 -19.84 8.01
CA ILE A 10 -16.01 -20.28 8.74
C ILE A 10 -14.92 -19.22 8.61
N ASP A 11 -14.37 -18.80 9.74
CA ASP A 11 -13.12 -18.06 9.81
C ASP A 11 -12.01 -18.99 10.31
N CYS A 12 -11.21 -19.50 9.37
CA CYS A 12 -10.06 -20.35 9.68
C CYS A 12 -8.84 -19.46 9.96
N GLY A 13 -8.78 -18.90 11.16
CA GLY A 13 -7.69 -18.05 11.64
C GLY A 13 -6.42 -18.84 11.98
N SER A 14 -5.31 -18.12 12.19
CA SER A 14 -4.02 -18.76 12.52
C SER A 14 -3.96 -19.30 13.95
N ALA A 15 -4.63 -18.66 14.91
CA ALA A 15 -4.66 -19.08 16.31
C ALA A 15 -5.92 -19.89 16.64
N SER A 16 -7.07 -19.47 16.12
CA SER A 16 -8.35 -20.13 16.31
C SER A 16 -9.18 -20.12 15.03
N THR A 17 -10.06 -21.10 14.92
CA THR A 17 -11.08 -21.25 13.89
C THR A 17 -12.43 -21.05 14.54
N THR A 18 -13.20 -20.09 14.02
CA THR A 18 -14.59 -19.85 14.46
C THR A 18 -15.54 -20.16 13.32
N ALA A 19 -16.76 -20.57 13.65
CA ALA A 19 -17.76 -20.87 12.65
C ALA A 19 -19.15 -20.55 13.16
N VAL A 20 -20.02 -20.09 12.27
CA VAL A 20 -21.43 -19.84 12.55
C VAL A 20 -22.28 -20.49 11.46
N VAL A 21 -23.45 -20.96 11.86
CA VAL A 21 -24.50 -21.36 10.94
C VAL A 21 -25.58 -20.29 10.95
N ALA A 22 -26.02 -19.85 9.78
CA ALA A 22 -27.09 -18.89 9.62
C ALA A 22 -28.23 -19.47 8.79
N TRP A 23 -29.46 -19.06 9.10
CA TRP A 23 -30.68 -19.45 8.40
C TRP A 23 -31.31 -18.26 7.67
N PRO A 24 -32.16 -18.49 6.65
CA PRO A 24 -32.78 -17.42 5.87
C PRO A 24 -33.69 -16.48 6.67
N ASP A 25 -34.13 -16.90 7.86
CA ASP A 25 -34.95 -16.10 8.77
C ASP A 25 -34.13 -15.09 9.61
N GLY A 26 -32.83 -14.99 9.34
CA GLY A 26 -31.92 -14.09 10.04
C GLY A 26 -31.40 -14.64 11.37
N ARG A 27 -31.83 -15.84 11.79
CA ARG A 27 -31.24 -16.51 12.95
C ARG A 27 -29.86 -17.02 12.58
N TRP A 28 -28.95 -16.96 13.54
CA TRP A 28 -27.65 -17.59 13.43
C TRP A 28 -27.26 -18.22 14.77
N LEU A 29 -26.37 -19.20 14.71
CA LEU A 29 -25.85 -19.93 15.84
C LEU A 29 -24.34 -20.12 15.68
N SER A 30 -23.57 -19.73 16.69
CA SER A 30 -22.14 -20.07 16.76
C SER A 30 -21.96 -21.56 17.01
N LEU A 31 -21.09 -22.20 16.24
CA LEU A 31 -20.72 -23.59 16.46
C LEU A 31 -19.82 -23.69 17.69
N MET A 32 -20.12 -24.65 18.56
CA MET A 32 -19.35 -24.92 19.77
C MET A 32 -18.46 -26.14 19.55
N PHE A 33 -17.22 -26.06 19.98
CA PHE A 33 -16.22 -27.11 19.86
C PHE A 33 -15.76 -27.51 21.25
N ASP A 34 -16.17 -28.70 21.70
CA ASP A 34 -15.85 -29.21 23.04
C ASP A 34 -16.29 -28.25 24.17
N GLY A 35 -17.39 -27.52 23.94
CA GLY A 35 -17.96 -26.55 24.89
C GLY A 35 -17.55 -25.09 24.66
N GLU A 36 -16.61 -24.82 23.75
CA GLU A 36 -16.05 -23.49 23.51
C GLU A 36 -16.47 -22.91 22.15
N PRO A 37 -16.66 -21.58 22.01
CA PRO A 37 -17.12 -20.94 20.77
C PRO A 37 -16.04 -20.84 19.68
N ALA A 38 -14.81 -21.25 19.98
CA ALA A 38 -13.68 -21.22 19.07
C ALA A 38 -12.89 -22.52 19.16
N LEU A 39 -12.56 -23.10 18.01
CA LEU A 39 -11.68 -24.25 17.90
C LEU A 39 -10.24 -23.75 17.79
N PRO A 40 -9.30 -24.11 18.67
CA PRO A 40 -7.91 -23.76 18.46
C PRO A 40 -7.43 -24.28 17.09
N SER A 41 -6.76 -23.43 16.31
CA SER A 41 -6.23 -23.81 15.00
C SER A 41 -4.94 -24.59 15.17
N ALA A 42 -4.96 -25.66 15.96
CA ALA A 42 -3.81 -26.49 16.27
C ALA A 42 -4.09 -27.96 15.96
N VAL A 43 -3.04 -28.68 15.61
CA VAL A 43 -3.11 -30.05 15.13
C VAL A 43 -2.01 -30.88 15.75
N LEU A 44 -2.30 -32.13 16.09
CA LEU A 44 -1.30 -33.12 16.51
C LEU A 44 -1.40 -34.35 15.62
N LEU A 45 -0.25 -34.80 15.10
CA LEU A 45 -0.17 -36.02 14.31
C LEU A 45 0.05 -37.23 15.22
N GLY A 46 -0.88 -38.16 15.23
CA GLY A 46 -0.74 -39.44 15.91
C GLY A 46 0.33 -40.32 15.27
N GLY A 47 0.89 -41.25 16.05
CA GLY A 47 1.84 -42.25 15.55
C GLY A 47 1.23 -43.24 14.54
N ASP A 48 -0.08 -43.36 14.53
CA ASP A 48 -0.93 -44.16 13.63
C ASP A 48 -1.36 -43.40 12.36
N GLY A 49 -0.96 -42.14 12.21
CA GLY A 49 -1.37 -41.28 11.10
C GLY A 49 -2.71 -40.56 11.31
N ASN A 50 -3.37 -40.75 12.46
CA ASN A 50 -4.57 -39.98 12.79
C ASN A 50 -4.22 -38.53 13.14
N VAL A 51 -5.13 -37.60 12.86
CA VAL A 51 -4.92 -36.17 13.08
C VAL A 51 -5.86 -35.68 14.17
N LEU A 52 -5.33 -35.31 15.33
CA LEU A 52 -6.08 -34.63 16.38
C LEU A 52 -6.13 -33.13 16.07
N THR A 53 -7.26 -32.48 16.34
CA THR A 53 -7.46 -31.05 16.05
C THR A 53 -8.01 -30.31 17.26
N GLY A 54 -7.70 -29.02 17.41
CA GLY A 54 -8.31 -28.18 18.44
C GLY A 54 -7.84 -28.48 19.85
N HIS A 55 -8.77 -28.46 20.80
CA HIS A 55 -8.48 -28.71 22.22
C HIS A 55 -7.83 -30.08 22.45
N GLN A 56 -8.26 -31.11 21.71
CA GLN A 56 -7.67 -32.44 21.81
C GLN A 56 -6.18 -32.44 21.42
N ALA A 57 -5.82 -31.74 20.34
CA ALA A 57 -4.43 -31.58 19.94
C ALA A 57 -3.62 -30.80 20.99
N TRP A 58 -4.20 -29.73 21.52
CA TRP A 58 -3.60 -28.92 22.58
C TRP A 58 -3.30 -29.72 23.86
N HIS A 59 -4.24 -30.54 24.33
CA HIS A 59 -4.05 -31.37 25.51
C HIS A 59 -3.01 -32.48 25.27
N ALA A 60 -3.06 -33.12 24.10
CA ALA A 60 -2.10 -34.17 23.75
C ALA A 60 -0.67 -33.65 23.57
N ALA A 61 -0.50 -32.36 23.23
CA ALA A 61 0.81 -31.71 23.09
C ALA A 61 1.65 -31.72 24.38
N ALA A 62 1.03 -31.86 25.56
CA ALA A 62 1.74 -31.99 26.83
C ALA A 62 2.54 -33.30 26.92
N THR A 63 2.09 -34.34 26.20
CA THR A 63 2.73 -35.67 26.19
C THR A 63 3.61 -35.86 24.97
N ASP A 64 3.21 -35.35 23.79
CA ASP A 64 3.97 -35.49 22.54
C ASP A 64 4.14 -34.13 21.81
N PRO A 65 4.99 -33.22 22.33
CA PRO A 65 5.18 -31.90 21.74
C PRO A 65 5.87 -31.94 20.37
N GLN A 66 6.62 -33.01 20.06
CA GLN A 66 7.36 -33.13 18.79
C GLN A 66 6.43 -33.37 17.59
N ARG A 67 5.20 -33.81 17.84
CA ARG A 67 4.17 -34.06 16.83
C ARG A 67 3.12 -32.96 16.73
N PHE A 68 3.27 -31.92 17.52
CA PHE A 68 2.29 -30.86 17.67
C PHE A 68 2.59 -29.67 16.75
N ILE A 69 1.54 -29.12 16.16
CA ILE A 69 1.58 -28.04 15.16
C ILE A 69 0.60 -26.95 15.61
N PRO A 70 1.09 -25.87 16.24
CA PRO A 70 0.23 -24.83 16.83
C PRO A 70 -0.52 -23.96 15.81
N ALA A 71 0.03 -23.85 14.59
CA ALA A 71 -0.50 -23.01 13.54
C ALA A 71 -0.24 -23.68 12.17
N PRO A 72 -1.15 -24.56 11.71
CA PRO A 72 -0.99 -25.31 10.46
C PRO A 72 -1.27 -24.44 9.22
N ARG A 73 -1.94 -23.29 9.39
CA ARG A 73 -2.23 -22.33 8.31
C ARG A 73 -0.98 -21.52 7.97
N GLN A 74 -0.06 -22.14 7.22
CA GLN A 74 1.23 -21.55 6.80
C GLN A 74 1.25 -21.24 5.30
N SER A 75 2.43 -20.82 4.80
CA SER A 75 2.59 -20.56 3.37
C SER A 75 2.37 -21.84 2.54
N PRO A 76 1.68 -21.79 1.39
CA PRO A 76 1.44 -22.96 0.52
C PRO A 76 2.71 -23.69 0.02
N GLU A 77 3.89 -23.08 0.18
CA GLU A 77 5.18 -23.61 -0.25
C GLU A 77 5.94 -24.36 0.85
N GLN A 78 5.53 -24.16 2.10
CA GLN A 78 6.24 -24.70 3.23
C GLN A 78 5.81 -26.15 3.45
N ARG A 79 6.75 -27.08 3.35
CA ARG A 79 6.53 -28.44 3.86
C ARG A 79 6.86 -28.45 5.34
N LEU A 80 6.05 -29.17 6.12
CA LEU A 80 6.30 -29.37 7.53
C LEU A 80 6.86 -30.77 7.72
N THR A 81 8.02 -30.88 8.35
CA THR A 81 8.55 -32.17 8.80
C THR A 81 8.18 -32.35 10.26
N VAL A 82 7.40 -33.38 10.57
CA VAL A 82 6.88 -33.63 11.91
C VAL A 82 7.21 -35.06 12.29
N ALA A 83 7.97 -35.24 13.38
CA ALA A 83 8.53 -36.55 13.79
C ALA A 83 9.17 -37.34 12.63
N GLY A 84 9.91 -36.65 11.75
CA GLY A 84 10.61 -37.25 10.61
C GLY A 84 9.75 -37.56 9.38
N SER A 85 8.46 -37.19 9.39
CA SER A 85 7.55 -37.36 8.24
C SER A 85 7.23 -36.02 7.58
N ASP A 86 7.25 -35.98 6.25
CA ASP A 86 6.81 -34.82 5.47
C ASP A 86 5.27 -34.75 5.45
N VAL A 87 4.74 -33.58 5.82
CA VAL A 87 3.31 -33.34 5.98
C VAL A 87 2.93 -32.11 5.17
N ASP A 88 1.87 -32.24 4.37
CA ASP A 88 1.28 -31.13 3.63
C ASP A 88 0.41 -30.28 4.58
N PRO A 89 0.72 -28.97 4.79
CA PRO A 89 -0.12 -28.09 5.60
C PRO A 89 -1.58 -28.04 5.14
N LEU A 90 -1.83 -28.30 3.85
CA LEU A 90 -3.19 -28.38 3.31
C LEU A 90 -4.00 -29.48 4.01
N ASP A 91 -3.40 -30.64 4.25
CA ASP A 91 -4.07 -31.77 4.92
C ASP A 91 -4.42 -31.47 6.37
N LEU A 92 -3.54 -30.73 7.05
CA LEU A 92 -3.74 -30.30 8.43
C LEU A 92 -4.89 -29.28 8.53
N VAL A 93 -4.92 -28.28 7.64
CA VAL A 93 -6.04 -27.33 7.59
C VAL A 93 -7.34 -28.03 7.19
N ALA A 94 -7.28 -28.98 6.25
CA ALA A 94 -8.43 -29.78 5.87
C ALA A 94 -8.97 -30.63 7.03
N ALA A 95 -8.11 -31.12 7.93
CA ALA A 95 -8.54 -31.83 9.15
C ALA A 95 -9.34 -30.91 10.09
N THR A 96 -8.84 -29.69 10.32
CA THR A 96 -9.56 -28.67 11.11
C THR A 96 -10.91 -28.30 10.47
N LEU A 97 -10.94 -28.09 9.15
CA LEU A 97 -12.18 -27.81 8.43
C LEU A 97 -13.17 -28.99 8.46
N ARG A 98 -12.68 -30.24 8.45
CA ARG A 98 -13.51 -31.45 8.64
C ARG A 98 -14.21 -31.45 9.99
N ARG A 99 -13.49 -31.06 11.06
CA ARG A 99 -14.08 -30.92 12.41
C ARG A 99 -15.20 -29.88 12.42
N VAL A 100 -15.00 -28.74 11.75
CA VAL A 100 -16.04 -27.71 11.60
C VAL A 100 -17.23 -28.21 10.80
N ALA A 101 -17.00 -28.90 9.69
CA ALA A 101 -18.07 -29.45 8.84
C ALA A 101 -18.93 -30.47 9.60
N GLY A 102 -18.30 -31.38 10.34
CA GLY A 102 -19.01 -32.36 11.15
C GLY A 102 -19.87 -31.73 12.24
N GLU A 103 -19.37 -30.67 12.88
CA GLU A 103 -20.14 -29.93 13.89
C GLU A 103 -21.31 -29.15 13.28
N ALA A 104 -21.11 -28.53 12.11
CA ALA A 104 -22.17 -27.88 11.36
C ALA A 104 -23.28 -28.88 10.98
N GLN A 105 -22.89 -30.06 10.47
CA GLN A 105 -23.83 -31.12 10.11
C GLN A 105 -24.58 -31.65 11.34
N ARG A 106 -23.91 -31.78 12.49
CA ARG A 106 -24.54 -32.20 13.75
C ARG A 106 -25.61 -31.20 14.21
N VAL A 107 -25.34 -29.91 14.07
CA VAL A 107 -26.27 -28.81 14.45
C VAL A 107 -27.43 -28.69 13.47
N VAL A 108 -27.17 -28.75 12.16
CA VAL A 108 -28.18 -28.56 11.11
C VAL A 108 -28.97 -29.84 10.83
N GLY A 109 -28.40 -31.02 11.12
CA GLY A 109 -28.97 -32.33 10.80
C GLY A 109 -28.73 -32.80 9.37
N SER A 110 -28.08 -31.99 8.52
CA SER A 110 -27.74 -32.31 7.13
C SER A 110 -26.49 -31.58 6.67
N VAL A 111 -25.95 -31.96 5.51
CA VAL A 111 -24.78 -31.30 4.92
C VAL A 111 -25.17 -29.88 4.48
N VAL A 112 -24.34 -28.90 4.82
CA VAL A 112 -24.58 -27.49 4.48
C VAL A 112 -23.95 -27.16 3.13
N GLU A 113 -24.79 -26.83 2.14
CA GLU A 113 -24.36 -26.56 0.75
C GLU A 113 -23.75 -25.16 0.56
N ASP A 114 -24.27 -24.13 1.24
CA ASP A 114 -23.75 -22.75 1.16
C ASP A 114 -22.63 -22.55 2.19
N VAL A 115 -21.38 -22.75 1.75
CA VAL A 115 -20.18 -22.58 2.57
C VAL A 115 -19.47 -21.27 2.21
N ARG A 116 -19.13 -20.50 3.24
CA ARG A 116 -18.38 -19.24 3.13
C ARG A 116 -17.13 -19.29 3.98
N LEU A 117 -16.00 -18.97 3.37
CA LEU A 117 -14.73 -18.93 4.07
C LEU A 117 -14.21 -17.50 4.13
N VAL A 118 -13.97 -17.03 5.34
CA VAL A 118 -13.29 -15.76 5.58
C VAL A 118 -11.81 -15.92 5.24
N VAL A 119 -11.29 -14.99 4.44
CA VAL A 119 -9.88 -14.93 4.08
C VAL A 119 -9.34 -13.51 4.26
N PRO A 120 -8.04 -13.34 4.58
CA PRO A 120 -7.43 -12.01 4.66
C PRO A 120 -7.47 -11.29 3.30
N ALA A 121 -7.68 -9.98 3.30
CA ALA A 121 -7.84 -9.22 2.06
C ALA A 121 -6.54 -9.18 1.24
N GLY A 122 -5.39 -9.12 1.92
CA GLY A 122 -4.07 -9.11 1.29
C GLY A 122 -3.68 -10.43 0.59
N TRP A 123 -4.50 -11.49 0.67
CA TRP A 123 -4.18 -12.76 0.03
C TRP A 123 -4.34 -12.71 -1.49
N GLY A 124 -3.25 -13.04 -2.20
CA GLY A 124 -3.27 -13.24 -3.64
C GLY A 124 -3.98 -14.54 -4.10
N PRO A 125 -4.16 -14.72 -5.43
CA PRO A 125 -4.93 -15.82 -6.01
C PRO A 125 -4.48 -17.22 -5.58
N ARG A 126 -3.17 -17.41 -5.39
CA ARG A 126 -2.59 -18.69 -4.98
C ARG A 126 -3.04 -19.14 -3.59
N ARG A 127 -2.97 -18.26 -2.58
CA ARG A 127 -3.40 -18.59 -1.20
C ARG A 127 -4.91 -18.82 -1.13
N ARG A 128 -5.68 -18.04 -1.90
CA ARG A 128 -7.13 -18.22 -2.04
C ARG A 128 -7.48 -19.57 -2.66
N THR A 129 -6.77 -19.98 -3.70
CA THR A 129 -6.95 -21.29 -4.35
C THR A 129 -6.54 -22.43 -3.41
N TRP A 130 -5.41 -22.28 -2.69
CA TRP A 130 -4.98 -23.23 -1.67
C TRP A 130 -6.04 -23.44 -0.58
N MET A 131 -6.69 -22.37 -0.10
CA MET A 131 -7.78 -22.48 0.88
C MET A 131 -9.02 -23.20 0.31
N ARG A 132 -9.38 -22.98 -0.96
CA ARG A 132 -10.44 -23.75 -1.61
C ARG A 132 -10.10 -25.24 -1.71
N HIS A 133 -8.84 -25.57 -1.99
CA HIS A 133 -8.40 -26.97 -1.99
C HIS A 133 -8.44 -27.58 -0.59
N ALA A 134 -8.07 -26.84 0.46
CA ALA A 134 -8.21 -27.31 1.84
C ALA A 134 -9.68 -27.61 2.19
N ALA A 135 -10.60 -26.74 1.78
CA ALA A 135 -12.05 -26.96 1.96
C ALA A 135 -12.55 -28.18 1.18
N HIS A 136 -12.16 -28.31 -0.08
CA HIS A 136 -12.52 -29.47 -0.90
C HIS A 136 -11.98 -30.78 -0.30
N ARG A 137 -10.74 -30.79 0.17
CA ARG A 137 -10.13 -31.93 0.86
C ARG A 137 -10.77 -32.21 2.22
N ALA A 138 -11.44 -31.23 2.81
CA ALA A 138 -12.27 -31.41 4.00
C ALA A 138 -13.66 -31.98 3.69
N GLY A 139 -14.02 -32.20 2.42
CA GLY A 139 -15.35 -32.62 2.02
C GLY A 139 -16.39 -31.51 2.04
N LEU A 140 -15.98 -30.24 2.17
CA LEU A 140 -16.88 -29.11 2.05
C LEU A 140 -17.21 -28.86 0.55
N PRO A 141 -18.46 -28.45 0.24
CA PRO A 141 -18.82 -27.88 -1.06
C PRO A 141 -17.91 -26.72 -1.45
N GLN A 142 -17.92 -26.35 -2.74
CA GLN A 142 -17.07 -25.27 -3.24
C GLN A 142 -17.37 -23.95 -2.50
N PRO A 143 -16.44 -23.43 -1.69
CA PRO A 143 -16.76 -22.32 -0.82
C PRO A 143 -16.68 -20.98 -1.55
N ARG A 144 -17.55 -20.05 -1.16
CA ARG A 144 -17.40 -18.63 -1.50
C ARG A 144 -16.39 -18.00 -0.53
N LEU A 145 -15.31 -17.45 -1.07
CA LEU A 145 -14.34 -16.72 -0.26
C LEU A 145 -14.84 -15.30 -0.03
N ILE A 146 -14.83 -14.87 1.23
CA ILE A 146 -15.22 -13.51 1.65
C ILE A 146 -14.01 -12.87 2.32
N GLU A 147 -13.70 -11.64 1.96
CA GLU A 147 -12.59 -10.91 2.57
C GLU A 147 -12.98 -10.47 3.98
N ALA A 148 -12.12 -10.76 4.96
CA ALA A 148 -12.34 -10.43 6.36
C ALA A 148 -12.76 -8.96 6.59
N PRO A 149 -12.04 -7.95 6.09
CA PRO A 149 -12.43 -6.56 6.33
C PRO A 149 -13.76 -6.18 5.65
N VAL A 150 -14.10 -6.79 4.51
CA VAL A 150 -15.38 -6.58 3.83
C VAL A 150 -16.52 -7.22 4.61
N ALA A 151 -16.30 -8.42 5.16
CA ALA A 151 -17.27 -9.10 6.01
C ALA A 151 -17.55 -8.27 7.27
N VAL A 152 -16.51 -7.79 7.95
CA VAL A 152 -16.63 -6.92 9.13
C VAL A 152 -17.39 -5.64 8.78
N ALA A 153 -17.05 -4.97 7.67
CA ALA A 153 -17.74 -3.76 7.24
C ALA A 153 -19.23 -4.02 6.95
N GLY A 154 -19.56 -5.14 6.31
CA GLY A 154 -20.94 -5.57 6.10
C GLY A 154 -21.68 -5.82 7.41
N HIS A 155 -21.01 -6.48 8.38
CA HIS A 155 -21.57 -6.73 9.70
C HIS A 155 -21.87 -5.43 10.46
N LEU A 156 -20.98 -4.43 10.38
CA LEU A 156 -21.20 -3.12 11.00
C LEU A 156 -22.46 -2.44 10.45
N VAL A 157 -22.66 -2.46 9.13
CA VAL A 157 -23.86 -1.92 8.50
C VAL A 157 -25.11 -2.69 8.95
N ALA A 158 -25.05 -4.03 8.98
CA ALA A 158 -26.14 -4.86 9.45
C ALA A 158 -26.49 -4.62 10.93
N ALA A 159 -25.49 -4.27 11.75
CA ALA A 159 -25.65 -3.89 13.15
C ALA A 159 -26.15 -2.44 13.35
N GLY A 160 -26.43 -1.70 12.28
CA GLY A 160 -27.00 -0.35 12.34
C GLY A 160 -25.99 0.79 12.31
N VAL A 161 -24.70 0.51 12.08
CA VAL A 161 -23.69 1.55 11.89
C VAL A 161 -23.92 2.26 10.57
N GLN A 162 -24.14 3.58 10.63
CA GLN A 162 -24.42 4.41 9.46
C GLN A 162 -23.13 4.71 8.69
N LEU A 163 -22.94 4.04 7.55
CA LEU A 163 -21.81 4.24 6.64
C LEU A 163 -22.31 4.66 5.25
N PRO A 164 -22.41 5.98 4.97
CA PRO A 164 -22.91 6.48 3.69
C PRO A 164 -22.04 6.05 2.51
N VAL A 165 -22.63 5.93 1.31
CA VAL A 165 -21.87 5.72 0.08
C VAL A 165 -20.85 6.85 -0.11
N GLY A 166 -19.61 6.48 -0.44
CA GLY A 166 -18.47 7.38 -0.55
C GLY A 166 -17.64 7.51 0.73
N SER A 167 -18.13 7.04 1.87
CA SER A 167 -17.37 7.05 3.13
C SER A 167 -16.18 6.09 3.11
N PHE A 168 -15.14 6.43 3.85
CA PHE A 168 -13.96 5.60 4.04
C PHE A 168 -13.93 5.08 5.48
N ILE A 169 -13.60 3.80 5.66
CA ILE A 169 -13.41 3.21 6.97
C ILE A 169 -12.08 2.47 7.02
N VAL A 170 -11.52 2.33 8.22
CA VAL A 170 -10.41 1.42 8.47
C VAL A 170 -10.92 0.24 9.25
N VAL A 171 -10.57 -0.97 8.83
CA VAL A 171 -10.71 -2.19 9.65
C VAL A 171 -9.32 -2.62 10.07
N CYS A 172 -9.09 -2.65 11.38
CA CYS A 172 -7.85 -3.06 12.02
C CYS A 172 -8.07 -4.43 12.69
N ASP A 173 -7.66 -5.50 12.02
CA ASP A 173 -7.73 -6.87 12.57
C ASP A 173 -6.44 -7.17 13.33
N VAL A 174 -6.54 -7.27 14.65
CA VAL A 174 -5.44 -7.58 15.57
C VAL A 174 -5.69 -8.95 16.19
N GLY A 175 -5.36 -9.98 15.42
CA GLY A 175 -5.39 -11.39 15.81
C GLY A 175 -4.02 -11.89 16.26
N ALA A 176 -3.60 -13.04 15.72
CA ALA A 176 -2.25 -13.59 15.93
C ALA A 176 -1.14 -12.67 15.38
N GLY A 177 -1.42 -12.02 14.25
CA GLY A 177 -0.71 -10.86 13.71
C GLY A 177 -1.70 -9.73 13.46
N ALA A 178 -1.28 -8.67 12.77
CA ALA A 178 -2.16 -7.55 12.42
C ALA A 178 -2.34 -7.44 10.91
N GLU A 179 -3.57 -7.18 10.50
CA GLU A 179 -3.91 -6.75 9.14
C GLU A 179 -4.77 -5.50 9.24
N VAL A 180 -4.35 -4.42 8.56
CA VAL A 180 -5.11 -3.18 8.49
C VAL A 180 -5.55 -2.98 7.04
N SER A 181 -6.84 -2.71 6.85
CA SER A 181 -7.43 -2.45 5.54
C SER A 181 -8.23 -1.16 5.54
N VAL A 182 -8.04 -0.34 4.51
CA VAL A 182 -8.86 0.84 4.24
C VAL A 182 -9.91 0.45 3.22
N LEU A 183 -11.18 0.68 3.52
CA LEU A 183 -12.30 0.38 2.64
C LEU A 183 -13.06 1.65 2.27
N ARG A 184 -13.62 1.65 1.07
CA ARG A 184 -14.58 2.65 0.61
C ARG A 184 -15.97 2.02 0.49
N ARG A 185 -16.99 2.67 1.01
CA ARG A 185 -18.38 2.28 0.77
C ARG A 185 -18.79 2.66 -0.65
N GLY A 186 -18.98 1.67 -1.52
CA GLY A 186 -19.60 1.83 -2.83
C GLY A 186 -21.12 1.65 -2.78
N PRO A 187 -21.83 1.89 -3.90
CA PRO A 187 -23.28 1.69 -3.98
C PRO A 187 -23.68 0.20 -3.83
N ALA A 188 -22.82 -0.72 -4.26
CA ALA A 188 -23.09 -2.16 -4.27
C ALA A 188 -22.34 -2.94 -3.16
N GLY A 189 -21.48 -2.30 -2.35
CA GLY A 189 -20.60 -3.05 -1.45
C GLY A 189 -19.52 -2.20 -0.81
N PHE A 190 -18.50 -2.86 -0.26
CA PHE A 190 -17.27 -2.23 0.18
C PHE A 190 -16.13 -2.62 -0.77
N GLU A 191 -15.31 -1.63 -1.14
CA GLU A 191 -14.12 -1.81 -1.96
C GLU A 191 -12.89 -1.63 -1.08
N VAL A 192 -11.92 -2.54 -1.16
CA VAL A 192 -10.65 -2.43 -0.43
C VAL A 192 -9.69 -1.56 -1.23
N LEU A 193 -9.24 -0.44 -0.65
CA LEU A 193 -8.31 0.50 -1.29
C LEU A 193 -6.84 0.15 -1.03
N ALA A 194 -6.55 -0.25 0.20
CA ALA A 194 -5.22 -0.65 0.63
C ALA A 194 -5.32 -1.64 1.78
N THR A 195 -4.43 -2.62 1.80
CA THR A 195 -4.26 -3.57 2.90
C THR A 195 -2.78 -3.73 3.17
N LEU A 196 -2.37 -3.57 4.43
CA LEU A 196 -1.04 -3.94 4.90
C LEU A 196 -1.19 -4.92 6.06
N ALA A 197 -0.30 -5.90 6.12
CA ALA A 197 -0.29 -6.90 7.18
C ALA A 197 1.12 -7.06 7.74
N ASP A 198 1.21 -7.28 9.06
CA ASP A 198 2.45 -7.54 9.76
C ASP A 198 2.26 -8.75 10.69
N PRO A 199 2.86 -9.93 10.36
CA PRO A 199 2.73 -11.13 11.17
C PRO A 199 3.44 -11.01 12.52
N SER A 200 4.35 -10.03 12.67
CA SER A 200 5.06 -9.75 13.93
C SER A 200 4.35 -8.73 14.82
N ALA A 201 3.23 -8.16 14.37
CA ALA A 201 2.46 -7.19 15.13
C ALA A 201 1.11 -7.80 15.57
N GLY A 202 1.07 -8.57 16.65
CA GLY A 202 -0.19 -9.14 17.14
C GLY A 202 -0.02 -10.03 18.36
N GLY A 203 -1.06 -10.79 18.67
CA GLY A 203 -1.14 -11.61 19.88
C GLY A 203 0.04 -12.57 20.06
N ASN A 204 0.56 -13.16 18.97
CA ASN A 204 1.69 -14.09 19.04
C ASN A 204 2.99 -13.39 19.46
N ALA A 205 3.23 -12.17 18.97
CA ALA A 205 4.41 -11.40 19.34
C ALA A 205 4.35 -10.95 20.81
N ILE A 206 3.14 -10.67 21.33
CA ILE A 206 2.94 -10.39 22.75
C ILE A 206 3.24 -11.63 23.58
N ASP A 207 2.77 -12.82 23.16
CA ASP A 207 3.04 -14.07 23.86
C ASP A 207 4.54 -14.39 23.89
N GLU A 208 5.24 -14.18 22.78
CA GLU A 208 6.70 -14.35 22.69
C GLU A 208 7.47 -13.36 23.57
N ALA A 209 7.05 -12.09 23.60
CA ALA A 209 7.65 -11.09 24.48
C ALA A 209 7.45 -11.43 25.97
N LEU A 210 6.25 -11.85 26.34
CA LEU A 210 5.92 -12.32 27.69
C LEU A 210 6.73 -13.56 28.07
N ALA A 211 6.78 -14.57 27.20
CA ALA A 211 7.56 -15.79 27.44
C ALA A 211 9.05 -15.47 27.66
N THR A 212 9.61 -14.56 26.86
CA THR A 212 11.00 -14.11 26.98
C THR A 212 11.26 -13.41 28.32
N MET A 213 10.33 -12.54 28.77
CA MET A 213 10.46 -11.86 30.06
C MET A 213 10.36 -12.83 31.23
N LEU A 214 9.42 -13.79 31.18
CA LEU A 214 9.23 -14.78 32.25
C LEU A 214 10.37 -15.80 32.33
N ALA A 215 11.05 -16.09 31.22
CA ALA A 215 12.23 -16.95 31.19
C ALA A 215 13.54 -16.23 31.56
N ASN A 216 13.47 -15.01 32.12
CA ASN A 216 14.63 -14.16 32.44
C ASN A 216 15.59 -13.96 31.24
N GLY A 217 15.05 -13.92 30.01
CA GLY A 217 15.84 -13.76 28.79
C GLY A 217 16.59 -15.02 28.31
N SER A 218 16.45 -16.17 28.97
CA SER A 218 16.99 -17.44 28.48
C SER A 218 16.00 -18.09 27.52
N PRO A 219 16.39 -18.44 26.27
CA PRO A 219 15.47 -19.11 25.36
C PRO A 219 15.12 -20.50 25.94
N PRO A 220 13.82 -20.85 26.05
CA PRO A 220 13.44 -22.19 26.48
C PRO A 220 13.91 -23.21 25.45
N ASP A 221 14.27 -24.40 25.92
CA ASP A 221 14.51 -25.56 25.04
C ASP A 221 13.33 -25.76 24.09
N GLU A 222 13.60 -26.27 22.89
CA GLU A 222 12.61 -26.40 21.82
C GLU A 222 11.35 -27.19 22.27
N GLY A 223 11.52 -28.22 23.10
CA GLY A 223 10.43 -28.99 23.70
C GLY A 223 9.63 -28.27 24.81
N GLN A 224 10.18 -27.21 25.40
CA GLN A 224 9.56 -26.45 26.49
C GLN A 224 8.95 -25.11 26.02
N ARG A 225 9.36 -24.64 24.84
CA ARG A 225 8.86 -23.39 24.25
C ARG A 225 7.35 -23.40 24.07
N TRP A 226 6.81 -24.50 23.54
CA TRP A 226 5.37 -24.62 23.32
C TRP A 226 4.55 -24.59 24.63
N PRO A 227 4.83 -25.45 25.64
CA PRO A 227 4.14 -25.39 26.93
C PRO A 227 4.21 -24.02 27.61
N LEU A 228 5.33 -23.30 27.47
CA LEU A 228 5.45 -21.94 27.99
C LEU A 228 4.53 -20.96 27.26
N LEU A 229 4.57 -20.93 25.92
CA LEU A 229 3.71 -20.05 25.11
C LEU A 229 2.22 -20.34 25.34
N ALA A 230 1.86 -21.62 25.51
CA ALA A 230 0.53 -22.06 25.90
C ALA A 230 0.08 -21.44 27.23
N SER A 231 0.88 -21.58 28.29
CA SER A 231 0.60 -21.01 29.62
C SER A 231 0.53 -19.48 29.58
N VAL A 232 1.42 -18.85 28.81
CA VAL A 232 1.45 -17.39 28.62
C VAL A 232 0.21 -16.89 27.89
N GLY A 233 -0.19 -17.53 26.80
CA GLY A 233 -1.39 -17.17 26.05
C GLY A 233 -2.65 -17.27 26.90
N ALA A 234 -2.78 -18.33 27.70
CA ALA A 234 -3.88 -18.50 28.65
C ALA A 234 -3.88 -17.40 29.73
N ALA A 235 -2.72 -17.07 30.28
CA ALA A 235 -2.59 -16.01 31.28
C ALA A 235 -2.88 -14.62 30.70
N LYS A 236 -2.40 -14.32 29.50
CA LYS A 236 -2.72 -13.08 28.76
C LYS A 236 -4.22 -12.91 28.60
N GLN A 237 -4.92 -13.98 28.22
CA GLN A 237 -6.38 -13.95 28.06
C GLN A 237 -7.10 -13.79 29.41
N ALA A 238 -6.64 -14.48 30.46
CA ALA A 238 -7.20 -14.32 31.81
C ALA A 238 -6.97 -12.93 32.41
N LEU A 239 -5.89 -12.23 32.03
CA LEU A 239 -5.62 -10.84 32.43
C LEU A 239 -6.56 -9.81 31.77
N ALA A 240 -7.42 -10.22 30.83
CA ALA A 240 -8.49 -9.35 30.34
C ALA A 240 -9.50 -9.03 31.47
N ASP A 241 -9.74 -9.97 32.39
CA ASP A 241 -10.72 -9.85 33.47
C ASP A 241 -10.08 -9.88 34.87
N ARG A 242 -8.75 -10.02 34.96
CA ARG A 242 -7.99 -10.17 36.22
C ARG A 242 -6.78 -9.25 36.25
N VAL A 243 -6.39 -8.82 37.46
CA VAL A 243 -5.21 -7.95 37.66
C VAL A 243 -3.89 -8.74 37.64
N ALA A 244 -3.93 -10.00 38.08
CA ALA A 244 -2.78 -10.90 38.14
C ALA A 244 -3.19 -12.36 37.97
N VAL A 245 -2.31 -13.16 37.36
CA VAL A 245 -2.50 -14.60 37.11
C VAL A 245 -1.19 -15.33 37.36
N THR A 246 -1.26 -16.46 38.05
CA THR A 246 -0.09 -17.34 38.25
C THR A 246 0.12 -18.19 37.00
N VAL A 247 1.29 -18.05 36.37
CA VAL A 247 1.73 -18.78 35.18
C VAL A 247 2.64 -19.93 35.61
N PRO A 248 2.27 -21.20 35.35
CA PRO A 248 3.18 -22.31 35.57
C PRO A 248 4.30 -22.28 34.51
N LEU A 249 5.56 -22.33 34.96
CA LEU A 249 6.72 -22.45 34.09
C LEU A 249 7.06 -23.94 33.87
N PRO A 250 7.54 -24.35 32.67
CA PRO A 250 7.95 -25.73 32.42
C PRO A 250 9.08 -26.20 33.35
N GLN A 251 9.95 -25.27 33.74
CA GLN A 251 11.00 -25.48 34.74
C GLN A 251 10.98 -24.31 35.73
N GLY A 252 10.96 -24.63 37.03
CA GLY A 252 11.03 -23.65 38.11
C GLY A 252 9.68 -23.32 38.77
N SER A 253 9.71 -22.30 39.63
CA SER A 253 8.52 -21.85 40.36
C SER A 253 7.56 -21.09 39.44
N ALA A 254 6.27 -21.27 39.66
CA ALA A 254 5.26 -20.48 38.97
C ALA A 254 5.48 -18.98 39.22
N VAL A 255 5.29 -18.17 38.17
CA VAL A 255 5.50 -16.72 38.22
C VAL A 255 4.17 -16.00 38.13
N VAL A 256 4.02 -14.91 38.88
CA VAL A 256 2.83 -14.06 38.80
C VAL A 256 2.99 -13.07 37.66
N LEU A 257 2.14 -13.20 36.64
CA LEU A 257 2.02 -12.22 35.57
C LEU A 257 0.92 -11.22 35.93
N ASN A 258 1.23 -9.92 35.88
CA ASN A 258 0.28 -8.84 36.15
C ASN A 258 0.04 -7.98 34.90
N THR A 259 -0.95 -7.08 34.97
CA THR A 259 -1.28 -6.16 33.88
C THR A 259 -0.11 -5.25 33.48
N GLY A 260 0.72 -4.83 34.43
CA GLY A 260 1.90 -3.99 34.14
C GLY A 260 2.94 -4.69 33.25
N LEU A 261 3.24 -5.96 33.50
CA LEU A 261 4.11 -6.77 32.65
C LEU A 261 3.49 -7.02 31.27
N LEU A 262 2.18 -7.25 31.22
CA LEU A 262 1.45 -7.38 29.95
C LEU A 262 1.55 -6.10 29.13
N GLU A 263 1.32 -4.94 29.73
CA GLU A 263 1.45 -3.64 29.05
C GLU A 263 2.88 -3.41 28.55
N GLN A 264 3.89 -3.76 29.34
CA GLN A 264 5.29 -3.66 28.95
C GLN A 264 5.61 -4.52 27.71
N ALA A 265 5.12 -5.77 27.65
CA ALA A 265 5.27 -6.64 26.49
C ALA A 265 4.46 -6.15 25.27
N ALA A 266 3.24 -5.69 25.50
CA ALA A 266 2.31 -5.32 24.45
C ALA A 266 2.65 -3.97 23.80
N HIS A 267 3.25 -3.03 24.53
CA HIS A 267 3.55 -1.69 24.06
C HIS A 267 4.27 -1.62 22.70
N PRO A 268 5.45 -2.26 22.49
CA PRO A 268 6.13 -2.21 21.20
C PRO A 268 5.31 -2.84 20.07
N VAL A 269 4.54 -3.90 20.37
CA VAL A 269 3.71 -4.61 19.39
C VAL A 269 2.53 -3.74 18.94
N LEU A 270 1.79 -3.16 19.88
CA LEU A 270 0.62 -2.33 19.58
C LEU A 270 1.02 -0.97 18.97
N HIS A 271 2.18 -0.43 19.34
CA HIS A 271 2.75 0.72 18.64
C HIS A 271 3.04 0.40 17.17
N ARG A 272 3.53 -0.81 16.85
CA ARG A 272 3.69 -1.25 15.45
C ARG A 272 2.35 -1.37 14.73
N VAL A 273 1.29 -1.86 15.38
CA VAL A 273 -0.07 -1.87 14.81
C VAL A 273 -0.54 -0.45 14.47
N ALA A 274 -0.27 0.52 15.34
CA ALA A 274 -0.63 1.91 15.07
C ALA A 274 0.17 2.52 13.90
N GLN A 275 1.47 2.22 13.80
CA GLN A 275 2.27 2.59 12.62
C GLN A 275 1.74 1.95 11.34
N LEU A 276 1.41 0.65 11.37
CA LEU A 276 0.82 -0.07 10.25
C LEU A 276 -0.50 0.58 9.80
N THR A 277 -1.28 1.09 10.75
CA THR A 277 -2.52 1.83 10.47
C THR A 277 -2.23 3.13 9.70
N THR A 278 -1.29 3.93 10.17
CA THR A 278 -0.86 5.16 9.48
C THR A 278 -0.30 4.87 8.08
N GLU A 279 0.52 3.83 7.95
CA GLU A 279 1.09 3.37 6.68
C GLU A 279 -0.03 2.95 5.69
N THR A 280 -1.06 2.26 6.16
CA THR A 280 -2.17 1.79 5.33
C THR A 280 -3.07 2.94 4.87
N ILE A 281 -3.39 3.88 5.76
CA ILE A 281 -4.14 5.11 5.42
C ILE A 281 -3.38 5.91 4.36
N ALA A 282 -2.07 6.07 4.53
CA ALA A 282 -1.23 6.74 3.55
C ALA A 282 -1.16 5.99 2.20
N ALA A 283 -1.14 4.65 2.22
CA ALA A 283 -1.16 3.83 1.02
C ALA A 283 -2.49 3.94 0.24
N ALA A 284 -3.60 4.16 0.94
CA ALA A 284 -4.91 4.44 0.35
C ALA A 284 -5.05 5.89 -0.19
N GLU A 285 -4.04 6.75 0.04
CA GLU A 285 -4.02 8.16 -0.39
C GLU A 285 -5.19 9.01 0.12
N ILE A 286 -5.69 8.72 1.31
CA ILE A 286 -6.74 9.49 1.99
C ILE A 286 -6.20 10.19 3.23
N ASN A 287 -6.86 11.26 3.69
CA ASN A 287 -6.53 11.88 4.97
C ASN A 287 -7.30 11.20 6.10
N THR A 288 -6.77 11.25 7.32
CA THR A 288 -7.46 10.74 8.51
C THR A 288 -8.79 11.43 8.76
N THR A 289 -8.95 12.69 8.33
CA THR A 289 -10.20 13.46 8.41
C THR A 289 -11.30 12.96 7.48
N ASP A 290 -10.95 12.18 6.46
CA ASP A 290 -11.91 11.63 5.48
C ASP A 290 -12.51 10.30 5.97
N LEU A 291 -12.03 9.78 7.11
CA LEU A 291 -12.49 8.53 7.70
C LEU A 291 -13.79 8.73 8.47
N ALA A 292 -14.79 7.90 8.15
CA ALA A 292 -16.02 7.77 8.94
C ALA A 292 -15.80 6.99 10.23
N GLY A 293 -14.76 6.15 10.30
CA GLY A 293 -14.42 5.40 11.50
C GLY A 293 -13.25 4.45 11.32
N VAL A 294 -12.64 4.08 12.46
CA VAL A 294 -11.63 3.03 12.56
C VAL A 294 -12.20 1.93 13.44
N TYR A 295 -12.33 0.72 12.92
CA TYR A 295 -12.98 -0.40 13.59
C TYR A 295 -11.96 -1.49 13.87
N CYS A 296 -11.78 -1.82 15.15
CA CYS A 296 -10.85 -2.85 15.59
C CYS A 296 -11.56 -4.19 15.81
N VAL A 297 -10.99 -5.25 15.24
CA VAL A 297 -11.45 -6.64 15.36
C VAL A 297 -10.29 -7.56 15.73
N GLY A 298 -10.56 -8.83 16.02
CA GLY A 298 -9.56 -9.80 16.44
C GLY A 298 -9.40 -9.88 17.97
N GLY A 299 -8.80 -10.98 18.44
CA GLY A 299 -8.72 -11.28 19.88
C GLY A 299 -7.89 -10.28 20.68
N ALA A 300 -6.78 -9.81 20.12
CA ALA A 300 -5.88 -8.86 20.80
C ALA A 300 -6.39 -7.41 20.72
N ALA A 301 -7.41 -7.11 19.91
CA ALA A 301 -8.02 -5.78 19.85
C ALA A 301 -8.75 -5.37 21.15
N ARG A 302 -9.05 -6.33 22.04
CA ARG A 302 -9.67 -6.07 23.34
C ARG A 302 -8.74 -5.36 24.33
N MET A 303 -7.44 -5.29 24.05
CA MET A 303 -6.47 -4.66 24.94
C MET A 303 -6.68 -3.13 24.97
N PRO A 304 -6.91 -2.51 26.14
CA PRO A 304 -7.09 -1.06 26.24
C PRO A 304 -5.89 -0.27 25.68
N LEU A 305 -4.69 -0.84 25.77
CA LEU A 305 -3.45 -0.24 25.26
C LEU A 305 -3.48 -0.01 23.74
N LEU A 306 -4.29 -0.75 22.97
CA LEU A 306 -4.42 -0.55 21.53
C LEU A 306 -5.10 0.78 21.21
N GLU A 307 -6.14 1.14 21.96
CA GLU A 307 -6.85 2.41 21.79
C GLU A 307 -5.90 3.59 22.02
N LYS A 308 -5.10 3.51 23.08
CA LYS A 308 -4.07 4.49 23.40
C LYS A 308 -3.03 4.59 22.28
N ALA A 309 -2.49 3.46 21.81
CA ALA A 309 -1.48 3.44 20.75
C ALA A 309 -2.01 4.04 19.43
N LEU A 310 -3.24 3.71 19.03
CA LEU A 310 -3.87 4.25 17.82
C LEU A 310 -4.16 5.76 17.93
N THR A 311 -4.63 6.21 19.09
CA THR A 311 -4.90 7.63 19.32
C THR A 311 -3.61 8.46 19.31
N GLU A 312 -2.55 7.98 19.95
CA GLU A 312 -1.27 8.69 20.06
C GLU A 312 -0.46 8.66 18.75
N THR A 313 -0.40 7.52 18.08
CA THR A 313 0.51 7.31 16.93
C THR A 313 -0.18 7.54 15.59
N ALA A 314 -1.43 7.11 15.44
CA ALA A 314 -2.18 7.22 14.19
C ALA A 314 -3.14 8.42 14.18
N SER A 315 -3.31 9.12 15.31
CA SER A 315 -4.23 10.27 15.44
C SER A 315 -5.66 9.92 15.02
N VAL A 316 -6.09 8.69 15.30
CA VAL A 316 -7.43 8.17 15.03
C VAL A 316 -8.01 7.57 16.30
N THR A 317 -9.31 7.75 16.50
CA THR A 317 -10.04 7.12 17.61
C THR A 317 -10.62 5.79 17.13
N PRO A 318 -10.12 4.64 17.61
CA PRO A 318 -10.67 3.36 17.22
C PRO A 318 -11.97 3.05 17.96
N THR A 319 -12.82 2.28 17.30
CA THR A 319 -14.03 1.69 17.87
C THR A 319 -13.84 0.18 17.91
N LEU A 320 -13.90 -0.42 19.09
CA LEU A 320 -13.92 -1.87 19.22
C LEU A 320 -15.27 -2.40 18.72
N VAL A 321 -15.23 -3.31 17.75
CA VAL A 321 -16.46 -3.94 17.25
C VAL A 321 -17.03 -4.87 18.32
N PRO A 322 -18.36 -4.91 18.55
CA PRO A 322 -18.98 -5.90 19.42
C PRO A 322 -18.59 -7.33 19.00
N ASP A 323 -18.20 -8.17 19.96
CA ASP A 323 -17.68 -9.51 19.71
C ASP A 323 -16.56 -9.57 18.64
N PRO A 324 -15.41 -8.91 18.86
CA PRO A 324 -14.40 -8.66 17.82
C PRO A 324 -13.80 -9.95 17.22
N ALA A 325 -13.87 -11.08 17.93
CA ALA A 325 -13.39 -12.38 17.47
C ALA A 325 -14.36 -13.09 16.49
N THR A 326 -15.63 -12.66 16.43
CA THR A 326 -16.66 -13.30 15.57
C THR A 326 -17.24 -12.36 14.51
N ALA A 327 -16.89 -11.07 14.55
CA ALA A 327 -17.42 -10.07 13.62
C ALA A 327 -17.21 -10.45 12.15
N ALA A 328 -16.05 -10.98 11.78
CA ALA A 328 -15.77 -11.39 10.41
C ALA A 328 -16.61 -12.60 9.97
N VAL A 329 -16.73 -13.62 10.82
CA VAL A 329 -17.50 -14.83 10.49
C VAL A 329 -19.01 -14.56 10.46
N ARG A 330 -19.52 -13.70 11.35
CA ARG A 330 -20.91 -13.22 11.32
C ARG A 330 -21.18 -12.40 10.06
N GLY A 331 -20.31 -11.46 9.73
CA GLY A 331 -20.41 -10.69 8.50
C GLY A 331 -20.40 -11.56 7.24
N ALA A 332 -19.58 -12.62 7.23
CA ALA A 332 -19.58 -13.59 6.14
C ALA A 332 -20.88 -14.39 6.08
N ALA A 333 -21.48 -14.75 7.20
CA ALA A 333 -22.82 -15.37 7.23
C ALA A 333 -23.90 -14.43 6.68
N ASP A 334 -23.82 -13.14 6.96
CA ASP A 334 -24.78 -12.12 6.49
C ASP A 334 -24.61 -11.77 4.99
N ALA A 335 -23.39 -11.90 4.45
CA ALA A 335 -22.97 -11.45 3.11
C ALA A 335 -23.69 -12.14 1.93
N GLY A 336 -24.96 -11.83 1.68
CA GLY A 336 -25.74 -12.40 0.58
C GLY A 336 -27.22 -12.63 0.86
N ALA A 337 -27.78 -12.16 1.98
CA ALA A 337 -29.22 -12.01 2.10
C ALA A 337 -29.76 -10.90 1.16
N ALA A 338 -28.92 -9.91 0.80
CA ALA A 338 -29.26 -8.81 -0.11
C ALA A 338 -28.53 -8.84 -1.48
N ASP A 339 -27.40 -9.55 -1.61
CA ASP A 339 -26.52 -9.48 -2.80
C ASP A 339 -26.81 -10.53 -3.89
N ALA A 340 -27.88 -11.32 -3.77
CA ALA A 340 -28.22 -12.32 -4.80
C ALA A 340 -28.57 -11.71 -6.18
N ALA A 341 -28.75 -10.39 -6.27
CA ALA A 341 -29.08 -9.68 -7.50
C ALA A 341 -27.90 -8.97 -8.19
N ALA A 342 -26.69 -8.98 -7.62
CA ALA A 342 -25.55 -8.23 -8.15
C ALA A 342 -24.30 -9.09 -8.39
N VAL A 343 -24.44 -10.16 -9.20
CA VAL A 343 -23.27 -10.73 -9.88
C VAL A 343 -22.99 -9.87 -11.12
N GLY A 344 -22.35 -8.72 -10.89
CA GLY A 344 -21.72 -7.95 -11.96
C GLY A 344 -20.42 -8.62 -12.44
N PRO A 345 -19.96 -8.33 -13.67
CA PRO A 345 -18.73 -8.89 -14.26
C PRO A 345 -17.48 -8.45 -13.47
N PRO A 346 -16.29 -9.04 -13.72
CA PRO A 346 -15.17 -8.97 -12.78
C PRO A 346 -14.68 -7.54 -12.58
N VAL A 347 -14.43 -7.24 -11.30
CA VAL A 347 -13.67 -6.12 -10.73
C VAL A 347 -13.04 -5.21 -11.77
N GLU A 348 -13.66 -4.02 -11.93
CA GLU A 348 -13.04 -2.88 -12.60
C GLU A 348 -11.65 -2.63 -12.00
N VAL A 349 -10.66 -2.51 -12.88
CA VAL A 349 -9.29 -2.09 -12.54
C VAL A 349 -9.40 -0.83 -11.66
N PRO A 350 -8.71 -0.76 -10.50
CA PRO A 350 -8.82 0.39 -9.61
C PRO A 350 -8.53 1.66 -10.42
N VAL A 351 -9.53 2.51 -10.58
CA VAL A 351 -9.36 3.79 -11.27
C VAL A 351 -8.30 4.54 -10.46
N PRO A 352 -7.15 4.91 -11.04
CA PRO A 352 -6.12 5.62 -10.28
C PRO A 352 -6.76 6.87 -9.69
N PRO A 353 -6.53 7.18 -8.39
CA PRO A 353 -7.07 8.38 -7.77
C PRO A 353 -6.81 9.58 -8.67
N VAL A 354 -7.77 10.49 -8.81
CA VAL A 354 -7.74 11.63 -9.76
C VAL A 354 -6.39 12.34 -9.75
N ARG A 355 -5.78 12.45 -8.57
CA ARG A 355 -4.44 13.02 -8.37
C ARG A 355 -3.32 12.31 -9.16
N ARG A 356 -3.32 10.98 -9.24
CA ARG A 356 -2.38 10.19 -10.04
C ARG A 356 -2.63 10.36 -11.54
N ALA A 357 -3.89 10.37 -11.96
CA ALA A 357 -4.25 10.63 -13.36
C ALA A 357 -3.75 12.02 -13.80
N VAL A 358 -3.95 13.05 -12.97
CA VAL A 358 -3.44 14.41 -13.21
C VAL A 358 -1.92 14.44 -13.26
N ALA A 359 -1.23 13.72 -12.37
CA ALA A 359 0.23 13.70 -12.33
C ALA A 359 0.88 13.04 -13.56
N ILE A 360 0.18 12.10 -14.22
CA ILE A 360 0.60 11.50 -15.49
C ILE A 360 0.21 12.39 -16.68
N ALA A 361 -1.05 12.87 -16.69
CA ALA A 361 -1.62 13.59 -17.82
C ALA A 361 -0.97 14.96 -18.05
N VAL A 362 -0.69 15.73 -16.99
CA VAL A 362 -0.12 17.09 -17.11
C VAL A 362 1.22 17.11 -17.87
N PRO A 363 2.27 16.37 -17.45
CA PRO A 363 3.53 16.34 -18.19
C PRO A 363 3.39 15.71 -19.58
N GLY A 364 2.50 14.72 -19.75
CA GLY A 364 2.25 14.10 -21.06
C GLY A 364 1.65 15.08 -22.07
N LEU A 365 0.56 15.77 -21.68
CA LEU A 365 -0.09 16.77 -22.53
C LEU A 365 0.82 17.98 -22.79
N ALA A 366 1.58 18.41 -21.78
CA ALA A 366 2.56 19.48 -21.94
C ALA A 366 3.68 19.11 -22.93
N SER A 367 4.19 17.88 -22.86
CA SER A 367 5.16 17.35 -23.83
C SER A 367 4.60 17.37 -25.26
N LEU A 368 3.37 16.91 -25.44
CA LEU A 368 2.68 16.90 -26.74
C LEU A 368 2.42 18.31 -27.27
N ALA A 369 2.07 19.27 -26.41
CA ALA A 369 1.87 20.66 -26.81
C ALA A 369 3.17 21.31 -27.30
N LEU A 370 4.28 21.10 -26.60
CA LEU A 370 5.60 21.63 -26.98
C LEU A 370 6.11 21.00 -28.28
N ILE A 371 6.01 19.68 -28.44
CA ILE A 371 6.46 19.03 -29.68
C ILE A 371 5.59 19.45 -30.88
N TRP A 372 4.29 19.65 -30.66
CA TRP A 372 3.38 20.16 -31.68
C TRP A 372 3.73 21.59 -32.11
N GLN A 373 3.93 22.50 -31.16
CA GLN A 373 4.33 23.88 -31.47
C GLN A 373 5.70 23.92 -32.18
N TYR A 374 6.66 23.10 -31.73
CA TYR A 374 7.98 22.96 -32.35
C TYR A 374 7.91 22.66 -33.85
N PHE A 375 6.98 21.79 -34.27
CA PHE A 375 6.76 21.48 -35.69
C PHE A 375 6.09 22.59 -36.48
N LEU A 376 5.11 23.28 -35.87
CA LEU A 376 4.31 24.30 -36.54
C LEU A 376 5.05 25.62 -36.73
N THR A 377 5.99 25.93 -35.84
CA THR A 377 6.61 27.27 -35.76
C THR A 377 8.03 27.34 -36.30
N ALA A 378 8.56 26.22 -36.81
CA ALA A 378 9.87 26.20 -37.44
C ALA A 378 9.94 27.14 -38.66
N GLU A 379 11.00 27.93 -38.75
CA GLU A 379 11.19 28.89 -39.85
C GLU A 379 12.03 28.24 -40.96
N TYR A 380 11.52 28.26 -42.20
CA TYR A 380 12.15 27.65 -43.37
C TYR A 380 12.70 28.70 -44.31
N ASN A 381 13.96 28.55 -44.73
CA ASN A 381 14.48 29.26 -45.89
C ASN A 381 14.56 28.31 -47.09
N ASN A 382 13.65 28.50 -48.05
CA ASN A 382 13.55 27.63 -49.23
C ASN A 382 14.62 27.88 -50.31
N GLY A 383 15.55 28.82 -50.10
CA GLY A 383 16.55 29.18 -51.09
C GLY A 383 15.93 29.87 -52.32
N SER A 384 16.61 30.87 -52.86
CA SER A 384 16.17 31.49 -54.11
C SER A 384 16.47 30.58 -55.30
N ARG A 385 15.46 30.26 -56.13
CA ARG A 385 15.67 29.57 -57.43
C ARG A 385 16.55 30.38 -58.39
N ILE A 386 16.71 31.69 -58.17
CA ILE A 386 17.39 32.63 -59.06
C ILE A 386 18.88 32.74 -58.72
N LEU A 387 19.26 32.52 -57.47
CA LEU A 387 20.64 32.62 -56.98
C LEU A 387 21.12 31.25 -56.50
N ARG A 388 21.76 30.48 -57.40
CA ARG A 388 22.43 29.21 -57.06
C ARG A 388 23.51 29.49 -56.00
N GLY A 389 23.23 29.21 -54.73
CA GLY A 389 24.20 29.37 -53.64
C GLY A 389 23.64 29.44 -52.22
N TYR A 390 22.34 29.70 -52.03
CA TYR A 390 21.75 29.73 -50.68
C TYR A 390 21.41 28.31 -50.21
N HIS A 391 22.14 27.82 -49.22
CA HIS A 391 21.89 26.55 -48.55
C HIS A 391 20.49 26.56 -47.89
N TYR A 392 19.72 25.48 -48.08
CA TYR A 392 18.50 25.22 -47.32
C TYR A 392 18.85 25.14 -45.82
N TRP A 393 18.22 25.99 -45.00
CA TRP A 393 18.35 25.95 -43.56
C TRP A 393 16.98 26.11 -42.88
N VAL A 394 16.86 25.53 -41.69
CA VAL A 394 15.68 25.61 -40.84
C VAL A 394 16.11 26.15 -39.48
N LEU A 395 15.48 27.21 -38.99
CA LEU A 395 15.70 27.69 -37.63
C LEU A 395 14.78 26.91 -36.67
N LEU A 396 15.40 26.22 -35.70
CA LEU A 396 14.76 25.30 -34.78
C LEU A 396 15.04 25.70 -33.34
N ASN A 397 14.00 25.74 -32.50
CA ASN A 397 14.20 25.98 -31.08
C ASN A 397 14.52 24.68 -30.36
N TRP A 398 15.82 24.46 -30.16
CA TRP A 398 16.33 23.28 -29.47
C TRP A 398 15.86 23.17 -28.01
N GLY A 399 15.56 24.29 -27.35
CA GLY A 399 15.03 24.32 -25.99
C GLY A 399 13.63 23.72 -25.86
N GLU A 400 12.78 23.92 -26.87
CA GLU A 400 11.43 23.37 -26.87
C GLU A 400 11.46 21.85 -27.06
N LEU A 401 12.28 21.34 -28.00
CA LEU A 401 12.51 19.91 -28.17
C LEU A 401 13.07 19.26 -26.89
N ALA A 402 14.05 19.91 -26.25
CA ALA A 402 14.64 19.45 -25.00
C ALA A 402 13.59 19.38 -23.87
N MET A 403 12.77 20.43 -23.73
CA MET A 403 11.71 20.48 -22.73
C MET A 403 10.64 19.41 -22.99
N ALA A 404 10.22 19.22 -24.25
CA ALA A 404 9.27 18.19 -24.64
C ALA A 404 9.78 16.78 -24.27
N ALA A 405 11.06 16.50 -24.50
CA ALA A 405 11.69 15.22 -24.12
C ALA A 405 11.74 15.02 -22.59
N VAL A 406 12.08 16.07 -21.83
CA VAL A 406 12.06 16.03 -20.36
C VAL A 406 10.66 15.71 -19.85
N LEU A 407 9.64 16.41 -20.34
CA LEU A 407 8.26 16.19 -19.89
C LEU A 407 7.71 14.81 -20.31
N ALA A 408 8.10 14.29 -21.48
CA ALA A 408 7.77 12.93 -21.89
C ALA A 408 8.34 11.88 -20.93
N LEU A 409 9.62 12.03 -20.54
CA LEU A 409 10.25 11.16 -19.56
C LEU A 409 9.53 11.24 -18.20
N LEU A 410 9.17 12.46 -17.74
CA LEU A 410 8.45 12.63 -16.49
C LEU A 410 7.06 12.01 -16.50
N ALA A 411 6.34 12.10 -17.61
CA ALA A 411 5.04 11.44 -17.77
C ALA A 411 5.18 9.91 -17.68
N CYS A 412 6.19 9.35 -18.34
CA CYS A 412 6.47 7.90 -18.27
C CYS A 412 6.83 7.47 -16.85
N LEU A 413 7.68 8.25 -16.16
CA LEU A 413 8.09 7.99 -14.78
C LEU A 413 6.92 8.08 -13.79
N ALA A 414 6.01 9.04 -13.96
CA ALA A 414 4.77 9.13 -13.17
C ALA A 414 3.87 7.91 -13.37
N ALA A 415 3.91 7.29 -14.56
CA ALA A 415 3.20 6.04 -14.88
C ALA A 415 3.97 4.77 -14.46
N GLY A 416 5.21 4.88 -13.98
CA GLY A 416 6.11 3.73 -13.76
C GLY A 416 5.61 2.70 -12.74
N THR A 417 4.88 3.12 -11.71
CA THR A 417 4.27 2.18 -10.74
C THR A 417 3.10 1.40 -11.36
N VAL A 418 2.35 2.01 -12.28
CA VAL A 418 1.28 1.36 -13.04
C VAL A 418 1.87 0.41 -14.08
N LEU A 419 2.95 0.80 -14.77
CA LEU A 419 3.66 -0.12 -15.67
C LEU A 419 4.22 -1.32 -14.91
N GLY A 420 4.81 -1.10 -13.72
CA GLY A 420 5.34 -2.18 -12.89
C GLY A 420 4.28 -3.20 -12.49
N SER A 421 3.09 -2.74 -12.07
CA SER A 421 1.98 -3.63 -11.73
C SER A 421 1.43 -4.37 -12.96
N LEU A 422 1.29 -3.70 -14.10
CA LEU A 422 0.83 -4.33 -15.34
C LEU A 422 1.81 -5.39 -15.86
N ILE A 423 3.12 -5.13 -15.81
CA ILE A 423 4.15 -6.09 -16.22
C ILE A 423 4.15 -7.30 -15.30
N ALA A 424 3.97 -7.11 -13.99
CA ALA A 424 3.85 -8.21 -13.03
C ALA A 424 2.63 -9.10 -13.31
N VAL A 425 1.50 -8.52 -13.74
CA VAL A 425 0.27 -9.26 -14.08
C VAL A 425 0.42 -10.10 -15.35
N HIS A 426 1.21 -9.64 -16.33
CA HIS A 426 1.33 -10.30 -17.65
C HIS A 426 2.60 -11.15 -17.81
N SER A 427 3.42 -11.30 -16.77
CA SER A 427 4.65 -12.09 -16.84
C SER A 427 4.34 -13.60 -16.87
N PRO A 428 4.79 -14.36 -17.89
CA PRO A 428 4.47 -15.78 -18.04
C PRO A 428 5.23 -16.71 -17.07
N THR A 429 6.19 -16.18 -16.31
CA THR A 429 6.94 -16.89 -15.28
C THR A 429 6.44 -16.52 -13.88
N PRO A 430 6.37 -17.46 -12.92
CA PRO A 430 6.01 -17.16 -11.53
C PRO A 430 6.95 -16.08 -10.97
N ASP A 431 6.39 -14.93 -10.60
CA ASP A 431 7.17 -13.75 -10.22
C ASP A 431 7.70 -13.91 -8.78
N VAL A 432 8.90 -14.49 -8.64
CA VAL A 432 9.64 -14.66 -7.36
C VAL A 432 10.25 -13.33 -6.86
N ARG A 433 9.99 -12.22 -7.56
CA ARG A 433 10.55 -10.90 -7.23
C ARG A 433 9.90 -10.36 -5.95
N SER A 434 10.74 -9.86 -5.05
CA SER A 434 10.31 -9.04 -3.92
C SER A 434 9.48 -7.85 -4.41
N GLU A 435 8.63 -7.28 -3.56
CA GLU A 435 7.86 -6.07 -3.90
C GLU A 435 8.79 -4.92 -4.38
N GLY A 436 10.04 -4.87 -3.88
CA GLY A 436 11.12 -3.99 -4.36
C GLY A 436 11.55 -4.25 -5.79
N GLY A 437 11.63 -5.53 -6.17
CA GLY A 437 11.89 -5.94 -7.55
C GLY A 437 10.79 -5.47 -8.51
N LYS A 438 9.50 -5.56 -8.11
CA LYS A 438 8.37 -5.13 -8.95
C LYS A 438 8.39 -3.63 -9.23
N VAL A 439 8.61 -2.83 -8.19
CA VAL A 439 8.73 -1.36 -8.33
C VAL A 439 9.95 -0.97 -9.16
N SER A 440 11.10 -1.63 -8.92
CA SER A 440 12.33 -1.40 -9.69
C SER A 440 12.11 -1.64 -11.19
N VAL A 441 11.45 -2.75 -11.54
CA VAL A 441 11.11 -3.09 -12.93
C VAL A 441 10.18 -2.03 -13.54
N GLY A 442 9.17 -1.57 -12.80
CA GLY A 442 8.28 -0.50 -13.26
C GLY A 442 9.01 0.82 -13.54
N ILE A 443 9.93 1.23 -12.67
CA ILE A 443 10.75 2.44 -12.87
C ILE A 443 11.67 2.27 -14.09
N LEU A 444 12.35 1.13 -14.23
CA LEU A 444 13.24 0.87 -15.37
C LEU A 444 12.47 0.80 -16.70
N ALA A 445 11.28 0.20 -16.70
CA ALA A 445 10.40 0.18 -17.87
C ALA A 445 9.95 1.59 -18.26
N ALA A 446 9.56 2.42 -17.28
CA ALA A 446 9.21 3.81 -17.51
C ALA A 446 10.38 4.65 -18.05
N VAL A 447 11.60 4.45 -17.53
CA VAL A 447 12.81 5.10 -18.06
C VAL A 447 13.04 4.70 -19.51
N SER A 448 12.97 3.40 -19.82
CA SER A 448 13.14 2.89 -21.18
C SER A 448 12.11 3.49 -22.14
N LEU A 449 10.84 3.50 -21.74
CA LEU A 449 9.76 4.10 -22.53
C LEU A 449 9.96 5.60 -22.74
N GLY A 450 10.31 6.35 -21.70
CA GLY A 450 10.55 7.80 -21.80
C GLY A 450 11.72 8.15 -22.71
N VAL A 451 12.83 7.39 -22.62
CA VAL A 451 13.98 7.54 -23.53
C VAL A 451 13.61 7.19 -24.96
N ALA A 452 12.78 6.15 -25.17
CA ALA A 452 12.29 5.78 -26.50
C ALA A 452 11.41 6.88 -27.10
N VAL A 453 10.49 7.47 -26.33
CA VAL A 453 9.65 8.60 -26.78
C VAL A 453 10.50 9.82 -27.13
N ALA A 454 11.49 10.17 -26.30
CA ALA A 454 12.41 11.26 -26.61
C ALA A 454 13.24 11.00 -27.89
N GLY A 455 13.71 9.76 -28.08
CA GLY A 455 14.37 9.34 -29.31
C GLY A 455 13.44 9.42 -30.52
N LEU A 456 12.18 9.04 -30.37
CA LEU A 456 11.15 9.14 -31.40
C LEU A 456 10.92 10.60 -31.82
N TYR A 457 10.82 11.54 -30.88
CA TYR A 457 10.75 12.97 -31.19
C TYR A 457 11.94 13.43 -32.05
N ALA A 458 13.15 12.98 -31.73
CA ALA A 458 14.34 13.30 -32.52
C ALA A 458 14.30 12.69 -33.94
N VAL A 459 13.86 11.43 -34.08
CA VAL A 459 13.70 10.76 -35.38
C VAL A 459 12.66 11.49 -36.23
N VAL A 460 11.46 11.73 -35.69
CA VAL A 460 10.37 12.38 -36.40
C VAL A 460 10.78 13.80 -36.81
N ALA A 461 11.44 14.54 -35.93
CA ALA A 461 11.95 15.87 -36.25
C ALA A 461 13.00 15.84 -37.38
N SER A 462 13.96 14.92 -37.32
CA SER A 462 14.95 14.73 -38.39
C SER A 462 14.30 14.44 -39.75
N GLN A 463 13.29 13.57 -39.78
CA GLN A 463 12.59 13.21 -41.01
C GLN A 463 11.73 14.35 -41.55
N TYR A 464 10.99 15.02 -40.67
CA TYR A 464 10.11 16.12 -41.03
C TYR A 464 10.88 17.31 -41.62
N PHE A 465 11.97 17.73 -40.98
CA PHE A 465 12.79 18.85 -41.46
C PHE A 465 13.83 18.47 -42.51
N ARG A 466 14.03 17.17 -42.77
CA ARG A 466 15.05 16.60 -43.68
C ARG A 466 16.47 17.04 -43.32
N LEU A 467 16.77 17.07 -42.02
CA LEU A 467 18.06 17.47 -41.48
C LEU A 467 18.78 16.29 -40.81
N PRO A 468 20.12 16.32 -40.66
CA PRO A 468 20.88 15.27 -40.01
C PRO A 468 20.40 15.00 -38.58
N MET A 469 20.22 13.73 -38.25
CA MET A 469 19.65 13.27 -36.97
C MET A 469 20.47 13.66 -35.73
N GLY A 470 21.79 13.83 -35.87
CA GLY A 470 22.71 14.03 -34.74
C GLY A 470 22.36 15.23 -33.86
N GLY A 471 21.90 16.35 -34.44
CA GLY A 471 21.49 17.54 -33.69
C GLY A 471 20.25 17.27 -32.83
N PHE A 472 19.25 16.60 -33.39
CA PHE A 472 18.00 16.24 -32.71
C PHE A 472 18.24 15.25 -31.59
N LEU A 473 19.04 14.21 -31.81
CA LEU A 473 19.39 13.24 -30.77
C LEU A 473 20.10 13.91 -29.59
N ARG A 474 21.06 14.80 -29.88
CA ARG A 474 21.77 15.53 -28.83
C ARG A 474 20.80 16.31 -27.96
N TRP A 475 19.93 17.11 -28.57
CA TRP A 475 19.00 17.96 -27.81
C TRP A 475 17.81 17.24 -27.19
N ALA A 476 17.45 16.06 -27.68
CA ALA A 476 16.43 15.22 -27.05
C ALA A 476 16.98 14.38 -25.88
N LEU A 477 18.21 13.85 -25.99
CA LEU A 477 18.75 12.86 -25.04
C LEU A 477 19.67 13.45 -23.97
N TRP A 478 20.51 14.44 -24.27
CA TRP A 478 21.40 15.03 -23.26
C TRP A 478 20.62 15.61 -22.06
N PRO A 479 19.57 16.43 -22.26
CA PRO A 479 18.84 17.04 -21.16
C PRO A 479 18.17 16.04 -20.21
N ILE A 480 17.75 14.87 -20.69
CA ILE A 480 17.09 13.86 -19.87
C ILE A 480 18.06 12.97 -19.09
N THR A 481 19.34 12.92 -19.48
CA THR A 481 20.39 12.07 -18.86
C THR A 481 20.45 12.18 -17.33
N PRO A 482 20.50 13.37 -16.69
CA PRO A 482 20.57 13.46 -15.23
C PRO A 482 19.33 12.87 -14.53
N ILE A 483 18.15 13.00 -15.14
CA ILE A 483 16.89 12.43 -14.62
C ILE A 483 16.92 10.90 -14.75
N VAL A 484 17.38 10.38 -15.89
CA VAL A 484 17.55 8.94 -16.12
C VAL A 484 18.52 8.32 -15.09
N LEU A 485 19.68 8.93 -14.87
CA LEU A 485 20.66 8.45 -13.89
C LEU A 485 20.06 8.39 -12.48
N MET A 486 19.29 9.42 -12.11
CA MET A 486 18.60 9.46 -10.82
C MET A 486 17.50 8.38 -10.72
N ALA A 487 16.70 8.18 -11.77
CA ALA A 487 15.68 7.14 -11.84
C ALA A 487 16.29 5.74 -11.62
N VAL A 488 17.41 5.46 -12.28
CA VAL A 488 18.12 4.19 -12.16
C VAL A 488 18.68 4.03 -10.75
N ALA A 489 19.25 5.08 -10.15
CA ALA A 489 19.70 5.05 -8.77
C ALA A 489 18.55 4.70 -7.81
N VAL A 490 17.37 5.32 -7.99
CA VAL A 490 16.16 5.00 -7.21
C VAL A 490 15.74 3.54 -7.41
N ALA A 491 15.74 3.03 -8.65
CA ALA A 491 15.38 1.65 -8.96
C ALA A 491 16.33 0.63 -8.30
N VAL A 492 17.64 0.94 -8.24
CA VAL A 492 18.64 0.11 -7.54
C VAL A 492 18.42 0.14 -6.03
N VAL A 493 18.14 1.30 -5.45
CA VAL A 493 17.83 1.41 -4.01
C VAL A 493 16.54 0.66 -3.67
N ALA A 494 15.50 0.79 -4.49
CA ALA A 494 14.23 0.07 -4.34
C ALA A 494 14.41 -1.46 -4.34
N ALA A 495 15.30 -1.97 -5.20
CA ALA A 495 15.60 -3.39 -5.28
C ALA A 495 16.44 -3.91 -4.10
N ARG A 496 17.34 -3.08 -3.54
CA ARG A 496 18.27 -3.49 -2.46
C ARG A 496 17.75 -3.28 -1.04
N GLN A 497 16.92 -2.26 -0.81
CA GLN A 497 16.42 -1.89 0.52
C GLN A 497 14.92 -1.61 0.45
N TRP A 498 14.09 -2.65 0.65
CA TRP A 498 12.64 -2.48 0.63
C TRP A 498 12.15 -1.70 1.87
N ARG A 499 11.97 -0.39 1.68
CA ARG A 499 11.20 0.49 2.56
C ARG A 499 10.30 1.36 1.67
N ALA A 500 9.00 1.37 1.92
CA ALA A 500 8.12 2.30 1.23
C ALA A 500 8.54 3.75 1.59
N PRO A 501 8.80 4.63 0.61
CA PRO A 501 9.16 6.01 0.91
C PRO A 501 8.00 6.69 1.66
N HIS A 502 8.34 7.61 2.57
CA HIS A 502 7.32 8.38 3.31
C HIS A 502 6.37 9.10 2.33
N GLY A 503 5.07 8.80 2.42
CA GLY A 503 4.04 9.29 1.49
C GLY A 503 3.89 8.52 0.17
N GLY A 504 4.53 7.35 0.02
CA GLY A 504 4.33 6.42 -1.09
C GLY A 504 5.20 6.68 -2.34
N TRP A 505 5.34 5.64 -3.16
CA TRP A 505 6.06 5.68 -4.45
C TRP A 505 5.53 6.72 -5.45
N PRO A 506 4.21 6.90 -5.61
CA PRO A 506 3.68 7.97 -6.47
C PRO A 506 4.17 9.34 -6.03
N ALA A 507 4.12 9.64 -4.72
CA ALA A 507 4.57 10.93 -4.23
C ALA A 507 6.05 11.20 -4.49
N LEU A 508 6.89 10.15 -4.57
CA LEU A 508 8.31 10.24 -4.90
C LEU A 508 8.55 10.48 -6.40
N LEU A 509 7.76 9.85 -7.26
CA LEU A 509 7.95 9.90 -8.71
C LEU A 509 7.26 11.10 -9.38
N THR A 510 6.26 11.72 -8.74
CA THR A 510 5.49 12.82 -9.34
C THR A 510 6.11 14.20 -9.06
N VAL A 511 6.64 14.84 -10.11
CA VAL A 511 7.10 16.24 -10.08
C VAL A 511 5.93 17.19 -9.79
N PRO A 512 6.13 18.31 -9.08
CA PRO A 512 5.06 19.29 -8.83
C PRO A 512 4.40 19.78 -10.13
N THR A 513 3.10 19.52 -10.29
CA THR A 513 2.34 19.88 -11.51
C THR A 513 2.37 21.39 -11.79
N GLY A 514 2.35 22.23 -10.76
CA GLY A 514 2.49 23.68 -10.91
C GLY A 514 3.82 24.11 -11.54
N SER A 515 4.91 23.39 -11.28
CA SER A 515 6.21 23.63 -11.93
C SER A 515 6.16 23.27 -13.42
N VAL A 516 5.56 22.11 -13.74
CA VAL A 516 5.41 21.65 -15.13
C VAL A 516 4.56 22.63 -15.95
N ILE A 517 3.42 23.07 -15.41
CA ILE A 517 2.52 24.01 -16.09
C ILE A 517 3.22 25.36 -16.35
N THR A 518 3.88 25.92 -15.34
CA THR A 518 4.57 27.22 -15.45
C THR A 518 5.77 27.15 -16.40
N ALA A 519 6.59 26.10 -16.32
CA ALA A 519 7.72 25.91 -17.23
C ALA A 519 7.27 25.68 -18.68
N THR A 520 6.18 24.95 -18.89
CA THR A 520 5.60 24.71 -20.22
C THR A 520 5.06 26.01 -20.81
N ALA A 521 4.22 26.74 -20.07
CA ALA A 521 3.71 28.04 -20.50
C ALA A 521 4.85 29.02 -20.81
N GLY A 522 5.91 29.01 -20.00
CA GLY A 522 7.11 29.78 -20.23
C GLY A 522 7.79 29.44 -21.56
N MET A 523 8.00 28.15 -21.84
CA MET A 523 8.64 27.69 -23.07
C MET A 523 7.78 27.96 -24.32
N LEU A 524 6.46 27.76 -24.26
CA LEU A 524 5.54 28.07 -25.38
C LEU A 524 5.58 29.56 -25.75
N LEU A 525 5.65 30.45 -24.75
CA LEU A 525 5.77 31.90 -24.95
C LEU A 525 7.14 32.31 -25.50
N ILE A 526 8.22 31.70 -25.01
CA ILE A 526 9.57 31.89 -25.57
C ILE A 526 9.57 31.46 -27.04
N GLN A 527 8.96 30.32 -27.37
CA GLN A 527 8.89 29.87 -28.75
C GLN A 527 8.12 30.86 -29.62
N TYR A 528 6.93 31.28 -29.16
CA TYR A 528 6.14 32.28 -29.86
C TYR A 528 6.94 33.56 -30.11
N SER A 529 7.66 34.08 -29.12
CA SER A 529 8.42 35.32 -29.28
C SER A 529 9.58 35.21 -30.28
N LEU A 530 10.16 34.01 -30.40
CA LEU A 530 11.28 33.75 -31.30
C LEU A 530 10.83 33.53 -32.76
N THR A 531 9.63 33.02 -32.98
CA THR A 531 9.14 32.63 -34.32
C THR A 531 8.03 33.52 -34.88
N ALA A 532 7.43 34.39 -34.07
CA ALA A 532 6.35 35.27 -34.53
C ALA A 532 6.85 36.27 -35.58
N THR A 533 6.04 36.48 -36.63
CA THR A 533 6.31 37.50 -37.64
C THR A 533 6.32 38.89 -37.01
N ARG A 534 7.41 39.63 -37.19
CA ARG A 534 7.59 40.97 -36.61
C ARG A 534 6.96 42.04 -37.50
N TRP A 535 5.82 42.57 -37.04
CA TRP A 535 5.17 43.75 -37.62
C TRP A 535 5.40 44.95 -36.68
N PRO A 536 5.54 46.19 -37.19
CA PRO A 536 5.90 47.34 -36.35
C PRO A 536 5.02 47.59 -35.12
N HIS A 537 3.74 47.21 -35.17
CA HIS A 537 2.79 47.36 -34.06
C HIS A 537 2.73 46.16 -33.10
N LEU A 538 3.36 45.03 -33.46
CA LEU A 538 3.40 43.79 -32.66
C LEU A 538 4.76 43.55 -32.01
N GLU A 539 5.84 44.20 -32.45
CA GLU A 539 7.20 43.98 -31.95
C GLU A 539 7.30 44.08 -30.42
N LEU A 540 6.73 45.14 -29.84
CA LEU A 540 6.72 45.32 -28.38
C LEU A 540 6.02 44.15 -27.66
N TRP A 541 4.87 43.69 -28.18
CA TRP A 541 4.10 42.59 -27.58
C TRP A 541 4.81 41.25 -27.71
N ILE A 542 5.50 41.01 -28.83
CA ILE A 542 6.31 39.81 -29.09
C ILE A 542 7.48 39.76 -28.09
N ASP A 543 8.20 40.87 -27.91
CA ASP A 543 9.33 40.91 -26.98
C ASP A 543 8.86 40.80 -25.52
N ILE A 544 7.73 41.43 -25.15
CA ILE A 544 7.11 41.24 -23.82
C ILE A 544 6.73 39.77 -23.60
N ALA A 545 6.15 39.09 -24.59
CA ALA A 545 5.79 37.68 -24.49
C ALA A 545 7.03 36.81 -24.20
N GLY A 546 8.16 37.09 -24.86
CA GLY A 546 9.42 36.38 -24.63
C GLY A 546 9.94 36.57 -23.20
N ARG A 547 9.94 37.82 -22.70
CA ARG A 547 10.35 38.12 -21.32
C ARG A 547 9.43 37.45 -20.29
N LEU A 548 8.11 37.51 -20.52
CA LEU A 548 7.13 36.82 -19.68
C LEU A 548 7.34 35.30 -19.70
N GLY A 549 7.66 34.73 -20.87
CA GLY A 549 8.00 33.33 -21.01
C GLY A 549 9.22 32.94 -20.16
N GLY A 550 10.29 33.74 -20.21
CA GLY A 550 11.47 33.57 -19.35
C GLY A 550 11.15 33.69 -17.86
N LEU A 551 10.31 34.65 -17.45
CA LEU A 551 9.85 34.79 -16.06
C LEU A 551 9.15 33.51 -15.58
N LEU A 552 8.17 33.02 -16.34
CA LEU A 552 7.40 31.82 -16.01
C LEU A 552 8.28 30.57 -15.91
N LEU A 553 9.24 30.42 -16.83
CA LEU A 553 10.19 29.32 -16.78
C LEU A 553 11.07 29.37 -15.53
N GLY A 554 11.58 30.56 -15.16
CA GLY A 554 12.34 30.74 -13.91
C GLY A 554 11.51 30.44 -12.66
N VAL A 555 10.24 30.86 -12.62
CA VAL A 555 9.30 30.49 -11.55
C VAL A 555 9.10 28.97 -11.51
N GLY A 556 8.92 28.33 -12.67
CA GLY A 556 8.79 26.87 -12.78
C GLY A 556 10.00 26.12 -12.23
N VAL A 557 11.22 26.60 -12.49
CA VAL A 557 12.47 26.06 -11.92
C VAL A 557 12.47 26.14 -10.39
N VAL A 558 12.11 27.30 -9.82
CA VAL A 558 12.07 27.45 -8.35
C VAL A 558 10.96 26.61 -7.73
N MET A 559 9.80 26.49 -8.38
CA MET A 559 8.71 25.62 -7.92
C MET A 559 9.11 24.14 -7.89
N ALA A 560 10.00 23.72 -8.79
CA ALA A 560 10.59 22.38 -8.74
C ALA A 560 11.55 22.26 -7.55
N LEU A 561 12.52 23.17 -7.40
CA LEU A 561 13.61 23.02 -6.42
C LEU A 561 13.19 23.23 -4.97
N VAL A 562 12.38 24.26 -4.71
CA VAL A 562 12.08 24.73 -3.36
C VAL A 562 10.68 24.28 -3.01
N THR A 563 10.49 23.74 -1.81
CA THR A 563 9.15 23.36 -1.30
C THR A 563 8.50 24.47 -0.44
N PRO A 564 9.20 25.09 0.55
CA PRO A 564 8.59 26.11 1.40
C PRO A 564 8.27 27.41 0.65
N LEU A 565 7.05 27.93 0.86
CA LEU A 565 6.51 29.11 0.15
C LEU A 565 7.39 30.36 0.32
N ALA A 566 7.88 30.62 1.53
CA ALA A 566 8.71 31.80 1.81
C ALA A 566 9.98 31.83 0.96
N PHE A 567 10.70 30.70 0.88
CA PHE A 567 11.91 30.60 0.07
C PHE A 567 11.62 30.59 -1.43
N ARG A 568 10.46 30.06 -1.85
CA ARG A 568 10.02 30.17 -3.25
C ARG A 568 9.89 31.62 -3.68
N LEU A 569 9.25 32.47 -2.87
CA LEU A 569 9.05 33.88 -3.21
C LEU A 569 10.38 34.65 -3.29
N ILE A 570 11.31 34.36 -2.37
CA ILE A 570 12.64 34.99 -2.35
C ILE A 570 13.46 34.58 -3.57
N LEU A 571 13.50 33.28 -3.89
CA LEU A 571 14.37 32.75 -4.96
C LEU A 571 13.75 32.89 -6.36
N ALA A 572 12.42 32.91 -6.47
CA ALA A 572 11.73 33.03 -7.75
C ALA A 572 12.05 34.35 -8.44
N THR A 573 12.10 35.45 -7.69
CA THR A 573 12.32 36.79 -8.23
C THR A 573 13.65 36.93 -9.00
N PRO A 574 14.83 36.64 -8.41
CA PRO A 574 16.09 36.77 -9.13
C PRO A 574 16.22 35.76 -10.27
N LEU A 575 15.76 34.51 -10.08
CA LEU A 575 15.87 33.49 -11.12
C LEU A 575 14.96 33.77 -12.32
N ALA A 576 13.74 34.24 -12.07
CA ALA A 576 12.82 34.67 -13.11
C ALA A 576 13.39 35.85 -13.90
N LEU A 577 13.95 36.86 -13.23
CA LEU A 577 14.57 38.01 -13.89
C LEU A 577 15.76 37.61 -14.77
N ILE A 578 16.63 36.72 -14.28
CA ILE A 578 17.77 36.20 -15.06
C ILE A 578 17.26 35.42 -16.28
N ALA A 579 16.31 34.50 -16.09
CA ALA A 579 15.73 33.72 -17.17
C ALA A 579 15.05 34.61 -18.22
N ALA A 580 14.34 35.65 -17.79
CA ALA A 580 13.74 36.65 -18.67
C ALA A 580 14.79 37.46 -19.43
N ALA A 581 15.90 37.85 -18.80
CA ALA A 581 16.95 38.66 -19.42
C ALA A 581 17.72 37.93 -20.53
N ILE A 582 17.91 36.61 -20.41
CA ILE A 582 18.72 35.83 -21.35
C ILE A 582 17.95 35.24 -22.54
N VAL A 583 16.61 35.37 -22.60
CA VAL A 583 15.78 34.80 -23.67
C VAL A 583 16.31 35.19 -25.05
N SER A 584 16.73 34.18 -25.81
CA SER A 584 17.28 34.28 -27.17
C SER A 584 17.30 32.89 -27.81
N TRP A 585 17.51 32.84 -29.13
CA TRP A 585 17.69 31.58 -29.87
C TRP A 585 18.86 30.73 -29.34
N GLN A 586 19.95 31.35 -28.85
CA GLN A 586 21.06 30.59 -28.26
C GLN A 586 20.76 30.11 -26.84
N ALA A 587 20.00 30.90 -26.07
CA ALA A 587 19.74 30.63 -24.66
C ALA A 587 18.56 29.69 -24.39
N SER A 588 17.62 29.52 -25.34
CA SER A 588 16.43 28.67 -25.13
C SER A 588 16.80 27.23 -24.79
N GLY A 589 17.83 26.68 -25.45
CA GLY A 589 18.40 25.37 -25.15
C GLY A 589 18.96 25.29 -23.72
N VAL A 590 19.66 26.34 -23.28
CA VAL A 590 20.25 26.43 -21.94
C VAL A 590 19.15 26.51 -20.87
N LEU A 591 18.09 27.28 -21.10
CA LEU A 591 16.93 27.38 -20.20
C LEU A 591 16.23 26.04 -20.00
N ALA A 592 16.07 25.25 -21.07
CA ALA A 592 15.49 23.90 -20.97
C ALA A 592 16.38 22.95 -20.17
N VAL A 593 17.70 22.99 -20.38
CA VAL A 593 18.67 22.21 -19.61
C VAL A 593 18.64 22.59 -18.13
N PHE A 594 18.54 23.88 -17.80
CA PHE A 594 18.41 24.33 -16.41
C PHE A 594 17.18 23.74 -15.73
N TYR A 595 16.04 23.67 -16.42
CA TYR A 595 14.85 23.02 -15.90
C TYR A 595 15.06 21.53 -15.67
N ALA A 596 15.70 20.83 -16.61
CA ALA A 596 16.01 19.41 -16.46
C ALA A 596 16.92 19.12 -15.25
N ILE A 597 17.95 19.95 -15.04
CA ILE A 597 18.83 19.88 -13.87
C ILE A 597 18.04 20.14 -12.60
N ALA A 598 17.16 21.14 -12.58
CA ALA A 598 16.33 21.46 -11.43
C ALA A 598 15.43 20.30 -11.01
N VAL A 599 14.83 19.61 -11.98
CA VAL A 599 14.03 18.39 -11.73
C VAL A 599 14.90 17.26 -11.19
N ALA A 600 16.10 17.05 -11.74
CA ALA A 600 17.02 16.02 -11.24
C ALA A 600 17.48 16.30 -9.80
N VAL A 601 17.77 17.56 -9.46
CA VAL A 601 18.14 17.99 -8.10
C VAL A 601 16.96 17.83 -7.13
N TRP A 602 15.74 18.18 -7.56
CA TRP A 602 14.54 17.95 -6.77
C TRP A 602 14.37 16.45 -6.42
N TRP A 603 14.58 15.59 -7.41
CA TRP A 603 14.55 14.14 -7.20
C TRP A 603 15.66 13.64 -6.27
N ALA A 604 16.89 14.14 -6.42
CA ALA A 604 17.99 13.82 -5.51
C ALA A 604 17.65 14.18 -4.05
N ALA A 605 17.08 15.37 -3.83
CA ALA A 605 16.63 15.81 -2.52
C ALA A 605 15.50 14.93 -1.95
N ARG A 606 14.56 14.47 -2.78
CA ARG A 606 13.50 13.55 -2.38
C ARG A 606 14.01 12.15 -2.03
N LEU A 607 14.92 11.60 -2.82
CA LEU A 607 15.59 10.33 -2.54
C LEU A 607 16.29 10.39 -1.17
N TRP A 608 17.02 11.48 -0.91
CA TRP A 608 17.70 11.69 0.36
C TRP A 608 16.73 11.80 1.53
N THR A 609 15.71 12.67 1.43
CA THR A 609 14.79 12.99 2.54
C THR A 609 13.72 11.94 2.82
N ARG A 610 13.38 11.07 1.86
CA ARG A 610 12.28 10.09 2.01
C ARG A 610 12.71 8.64 2.11
N ILE A 611 13.92 8.31 1.66
CA ILE A 611 14.45 6.94 1.67
C ILE A 611 15.73 6.85 2.51
N VAL A 612 16.72 7.72 2.30
CA VAL A 612 18.05 7.59 2.93
C VAL A 612 18.07 8.12 4.37
N ARG A 613 17.50 9.31 4.61
CA ARG A 613 17.39 9.94 5.93
C ARG A 613 15.99 10.57 6.06
N PRO A 614 14.99 9.82 6.57
CA PRO A 614 13.70 10.41 6.90
C PRO A 614 13.92 11.55 7.89
N ALA A 615 13.29 12.71 7.64
CA ALA A 615 13.38 13.83 8.55
C ALA A 615 12.80 13.44 9.92
N THR A 616 13.58 13.65 10.99
CA THR A 616 13.07 13.65 12.37
C THR A 616 12.03 14.76 12.51
N PRO A 617 10.91 14.53 13.23
CA PRO A 617 9.88 15.54 13.44
C PRO A 617 10.48 16.83 14.01
N THR A 618 10.00 17.98 13.55
CA THR A 618 10.61 19.27 13.91
C THR A 618 10.43 19.60 15.40
N PRO A 619 11.32 20.42 16.01
CA PRO A 619 11.17 20.88 17.38
C PRO A 619 9.83 21.61 17.62
N SER A 620 9.22 22.18 16.58
CA SER A 620 7.88 22.77 16.65
C SER A 620 6.76 21.72 16.78
N GLN A 621 6.92 20.55 16.16
CA GLN A 621 6.02 19.41 16.35
C GLN A 621 6.26 18.77 17.72
N GLN A 622 7.53 18.68 18.17
CA GLN A 622 7.87 18.24 19.52
C GLN A 622 7.41 19.24 20.61
N ALA A 623 7.44 20.55 20.33
CA ALA A 623 6.97 21.60 21.23
C ALA A 623 5.44 21.67 21.24
N GLN A 624 4.73 21.39 20.14
CA GLN A 624 3.27 21.23 20.16
C GLN A 624 2.83 19.99 20.95
N VAL A 625 3.65 18.93 20.94
CA VAL A 625 3.47 17.75 21.80
C VAL A 625 3.77 18.08 23.27
N ALA A 626 4.84 18.85 23.54
CA ALA A 626 5.21 19.25 24.90
C ALA A 626 4.28 20.31 25.52
N MET A 627 3.78 21.26 24.74
CA MET A 627 2.89 22.33 25.21
C MET A 627 1.49 21.81 25.50
N ARG A 628 1.05 20.75 24.79
CA ARG A 628 -0.19 20.01 25.13
C ARG A 628 -0.06 19.13 26.38
N ALA A 629 1.16 18.78 26.80
CA ALA A 629 1.40 18.07 28.06
C ALA A 629 1.37 18.99 29.29
N VAL A 630 1.55 20.32 29.12
CA VAL A 630 1.58 21.30 30.22
C VAL A 630 0.17 21.81 30.59
N ASP A 631 -0.81 21.77 29.68
CA ASP A 631 -2.20 22.17 29.94
C ASP A 631 -3.06 21.09 30.65
N SER A 632 -2.45 20.00 31.11
CA SER A 632 -3.12 19.02 31.98
C SER A 632 -3.03 19.48 33.44
N PRO A 633 -4.14 19.69 34.17
CA PRO A 633 -4.09 20.12 35.56
C PRO A 633 -3.43 19.04 36.43
N PRO A 634 -2.64 19.42 37.44
CA PRO A 634 -2.08 18.45 38.37
C PRO A 634 -3.22 17.92 39.24
N HIS A 635 -3.66 16.68 38.99
CA HIS A 635 -4.50 15.98 39.96
C HIS A 635 -3.64 15.64 41.19
N GLY A 636 -3.86 16.44 42.24
CA GLY A 636 -3.20 16.36 43.53
C GLY A 636 -3.50 15.05 44.25
N GLY A 637 -2.49 14.57 44.97
CA GLY A 637 -2.67 13.62 46.05
C GLY A 637 -3.35 14.28 47.26
N GLY A 638 -4.21 13.49 47.90
CA GLY A 638 -4.96 13.79 49.11
C GLY A 638 -5.87 12.62 49.41
#